data_AF-A0A1S9BVS5-F1
#
_entry.id   AF-A0A1S9BVS5-F1
#
_cell.length_a   1.000
_cell.length_b   1.000
_cell.length_c   1.000
_cell.angle_alpha   90.00
_cell.angle_beta   90.00
_cell.angle_gamma   90.00
#
_symmetry.space_group_name_H-M   'P 1'
#
loop_
_entity.id
_entity.type
_entity.pdbx_description
1 polymer ?
#
loop_
_entity_poly.entity_id
_entity_poly.type
_entity_poly.pdbx_seq_one_letter_code
_entity_poly.pdbx_strand_id
1 'polypeptide(L)'
;MSNERNAGRKPILSDDVIQAIKERYHAGESISVIAKEYGVSRQALYKRIHQSKKRSVKIDYVIDGKHVAEIDADFGKQYIRVLNYAVELSKLPFGFKSDPSWSDFCELAEREYLKNAGVTEPGTFFITDVQNSFRLDEVDQFELKGVETDELPVFEFQKKDILFARTDTDGFQLKALSKNRKYFVKSQASISGVLMRDWAVEVIAADVARQLRIPCVEQHHCKCVFGKKIYDAVFSKNFELDGYSFLSFESLLSDKGLSTKDSSFLKLKTIDKLRWCAQQLSEIGDIEYEHTLRYMMDLAVLDCLVGNVDRHTRNFGLFYHALQDKFYIPLVFDNGMGLFENDYYRDRYESFDEAMNVVYVSPYGEDPFDMLKILNEEFHLKSVYKDVDQIEYPDILRTEYAKEYERRMQELWQKLD
;
A
#
# COMPACT_ATOMS: atom_id res chain seq x y z
N MET A 1 16.80 62.27 40.39
CA MET A 1 16.18 61.71 39.18
C MET A 1 16.08 60.21 39.35
N SER A 2 14.85 59.74 39.57
CA SER A 2 14.43 58.36 39.74
C SER A 2 14.60 57.59 38.43
N ASN A 3 15.25 56.44 38.48
CA ASN A 3 15.15 55.46 37.40
C ASN A 3 13.89 54.63 37.69
N GLU A 4 12.76 55.02 37.10
CA GLU A 4 11.39 54.52 37.36
C GLU A 4 11.09 53.08 36.91
N ARG A 5 12.11 52.25 36.69
CA ARG A 5 11.92 50.85 36.32
C ARG A 5 12.76 49.96 37.21
N ASN A 6 12.15 49.54 38.33
CA ASN A 6 12.56 48.41 39.17
C ASN A 6 12.68 47.12 38.33
N ALA A 7 13.71 47.02 37.50
CA ALA A 7 14.07 45.81 36.78
C ALA A 7 14.92 44.92 37.69
N GLY A 8 14.35 44.55 38.84
CA GLY A 8 14.88 43.46 39.66
C GLY A 8 14.67 42.13 38.93
N ARG A 9 15.68 41.26 38.97
CA ARG A 9 15.64 39.90 38.43
C ARG A 9 14.40 39.20 39.00
N LYS A 10 13.42 38.87 38.14
CA LYS A 10 12.14 38.28 38.57
C LYS A 10 12.40 36.99 39.37
N PRO A 11 11.76 36.77 40.52
CA PRO A 11 11.94 35.56 41.31
C PRO A 11 11.59 34.32 40.47
N ILE A 12 12.52 33.36 40.43
CA ILE A 12 12.28 32.05 39.85
C ILE A 12 11.51 31.26 40.90
N LEU A 13 10.20 31.12 40.72
CA LEU A 13 9.37 30.25 41.56
C LEU A 13 9.72 28.80 41.23
N SER A 14 10.06 28.00 42.24
CA SER A 14 10.27 26.57 42.10
C SER A 14 8.95 25.84 41.81
N ASP A 15 9.04 24.63 41.27
CA ASP A 15 7.87 23.82 40.92
C ASP A 15 6.96 23.53 42.13
N ASP A 16 7.54 23.33 43.32
CA ASP A 16 6.79 23.08 44.57
C ASP A 16 5.97 24.30 45.00
N VAL A 17 6.54 25.50 44.82
CA VAL A 17 5.85 26.77 45.12
C VAL A 17 4.71 27.01 44.14
N ILE A 18 4.87 26.63 42.87
CA ILE A 18 3.80 26.71 41.86
C ILE A 18 2.65 25.75 42.19
N GLN A 19 2.94 24.57 42.74
CA GLN A 19 1.91 23.61 43.11
C GLN A 19 1.05 24.11 44.29
N ALA A 20 1.69 24.65 45.34
CA ALA A 20 0.98 25.28 46.46
C ALA A 20 0.12 26.47 46.02
N ILE A 21 0.61 27.26 45.06
CA ILE A 21 -0.15 28.36 44.46
C ILE A 21 -1.39 27.86 43.69
N LYS A 22 -1.29 26.73 42.97
CA LYS A 22 -2.42 26.13 42.25
C LYS A 22 -3.51 25.67 43.22
N GLU A 23 -3.14 25.02 44.32
CA GLU A 23 -4.08 24.56 45.34
C GLU A 23 -4.87 25.73 45.96
N ARG A 24 -4.18 26.83 46.30
CA ARG A 24 -4.81 28.06 46.80
C ARG A 24 -5.76 28.71 45.78
N TYR A 25 -5.36 28.74 44.50
CA TYR A 25 -6.23 29.24 43.43
C TYR A 25 -7.48 28.37 43.23
N HIS A 26 -7.34 27.04 43.26
CA HIS A 26 -8.47 26.10 43.15
C HIS A 26 -9.39 26.13 44.38
N ALA A 27 -8.89 26.53 45.55
CA ALA A 27 -9.69 26.80 46.74
C ALA A 27 -10.47 28.14 46.67
N GLY A 28 -10.38 28.88 45.56
CA GLY A 28 -11.16 30.09 45.30
C GLY A 28 -10.47 31.40 45.65
N GLU A 29 -9.18 31.37 46.03
CA GLU A 29 -8.43 32.57 46.39
C GLU A 29 -8.08 33.42 45.15
N SER A 30 -8.22 34.74 45.26
CA SER A 30 -8.03 35.66 44.13
C SER A 30 -6.59 35.66 43.64
N ILE A 31 -6.39 35.42 42.35
CA ILE A 31 -5.07 35.41 41.71
C ILE A 31 -4.29 36.72 41.91
N SER A 32 -4.97 37.84 42.09
CA SER A 32 -4.35 39.14 42.37
C SER A 32 -3.71 39.19 43.76
N VAL A 33 -4.31 38.50 44.75
CA VAL A 33 -3.79 38.40 46.11
C VAL A 33 -2.57 37.50 46.12
N ILE A 34 -2.67 36.33 45.51
CA ILE A 34 -1.57 35.37 45.40
C ILE A 34 -0.38 35.99 44.64
N ALA A 35 -0.62 36.69 43.52
CA ALA A 35 0.44 37.34 42.75
C ALA A 35 1.23 38.39 43.56
N LYS A 36 0.53 39.17 44.39
CA LYS A 36 1.13 40.20 45.25
C LYS A 36 2.00 39.58 46.33
N GLU A 37 1.55 38.49 46.94
CA GLU A 37 2.27 37.76 48.00
C GLU A 37 3.60 37.19 47.50
N TYR A 38 3.61 36.60 46.30
CA TYR A 38 4.80 36.00 45.70
C TYR A 38 5.64 36.98 44.86
N GLY A 39 5.32 38.28 44.88
CA GLY A 39 6.09 39.31 44.17
C GLY A 39 6.14 39.13 42.65
N VAL A 40 5.11 38.52 42.06
CA VAL A 40 5.02 38.23 40.62
C VAL A 40 3.84 39.00 40.00
N SER A 41 3.93 39.33 38.72
CA SER A 41 2.80 40.00 38.06
C SER A 41 1.61 39.05 37.92
N ARG A 42 0.39 39.59 38.07
CA ARG A 42 -0.86 38.83 37.89
C ARG A 42 -0.89 38.05 36.59
N GLN A 43 -0.45 38.66 35.49
CA GLN A 43 -0.38 38.04 34.16
C GLN A 43 0.64 36.91 34.10
N ALA A 44 1.81 37.05 34.74
CA ALA A 44 2.83 36.01 34.78
C ALA A 44 2.38 34.81 35.63
N LEU A 45 1.68 35.08 36.74
CA LEU A 45 1.14 34.02 37.58
C LEU A 45 -0.04 33.31 36.90
N TYR A 46 -0.93 34.05 36.25
CA TYR A 46 -2.03 33.47 35.45
C TYR A 46 -1.48 32.56 34.36
N LYS A 47 -0.45 33.02 33.62
CA LYS A 47 0.21 32.21 32.59
C LYS A 47 0.85 30.94 33.17
N ARG A 48 1.38 30.96 34.40
CA ARG A 48 2.00 29.79 35.05
C ARG A 48 1.00 28.82 35.69
N ILE A 49 -0.10 29.33 36.26
CA ILE A 49 -1.19 28.51 36.78
C ILE A 49 -1.89 27.77 35.63
N HIS A 50 -2.16 28.48 34.53
CA HIS A 50 -2.81 27.95 33.33
C HIS A 50 -1.83 27.37 32.29
N GLN A 51 -0.51 27.51 32.50
CA GLN A 51 0.47 26.60 31.92
C GLN A 51 0.25 25.26 32.59
N SER A 52 -0.64 24.47 32.01
CA SER A 52 -0.51 23.03 32.09
C SER A 52 0.93 22.73 31.67
N LYS A 53 1.70 22.09 32.54
CA LYS A 53 2.67 21.11 32.06
C LYS A 53 1.78 20.12 31.32
N LYS A 54 1.48 20.39 30.05
CA LYS A 54 0.78 19.47 29.17
C LYS A 54 1.77 18.34 28.99
N ARG A 55 1.72 17.43 29.96
CA ARG A 55 2.42 16.17 29.89
C ARG A 55 1.72 15.48 28.73
N SER A 56 2.49 15.26 27.69
CA SER A 56 2.12 14.28 26.70
C SER A 56 1.79 12.98 27.45
N VAL A 57 0.65 12.40 27.14
CA VAL A 57 0.16 11.20 27.80
C VAL A 57 0.73 10.02 27.04
N LYS A 58 1.54 9.22 27.71
CA LYS A 58 1.99 7.94 27.17
C LYS A 58 0.90 6.89 27.33
N ILE A 59 0.58 6.24 26.23
CA ILE A 59 -0.45 5.20 26.13
C ILE A 59 0.24 3.96 25.59
N ASP A 60 0.25 2.91 26.40
CA ASP A 60 0.72 1.59 26.01
C ASP A 60 -0.37 0.86 25.26
N TYR A 61 -0.11 0.52 24.00
CA TYR A 61 -1.01 -0.26 23.18
C TYR A 61 -0.63 -1.75 23.30
N VAL A 62 -1.58 -2.56 23.76
CA VAL A 62 -1.37 -3.97 24.12
C VAL A 62 -2.36 -4.84 23.37
N ILE A 63 -1.86 -5.89 22.70
CA ILE A 63 -2.67 -6.92 22.05
C ILE A 63 -2.22 -8.28 22.55
N ASP A 64 -3.18 -9.15 22.90
CA ASP A 64 -2.93 -10.50 23.44
C ASP A 64 -1.94 -10.51 24.62
N GLY A 65 -2.01 -9.48 25.47
CA GLY A 65 -1.12 -9.31 26.62
C GLY A 65 0.32 -8.89 26.27
N LYS A 66 0.64 -8.62 25.00
CA LYS A 66 1.95 -8.13 24.54
C LYS A 66 1.90 -6.64 24.25
N HIS A 67 2.92 -5.91 24.70
CA HIS A 67 3.11 -4.50 24.36
C HIS A 67 3.57 -4.37 22.91
N VAL A 68 2.78 -3.68 22.09
CA VAL A 68 2.96 -3.64 20.63
C VAL A 68 3.26 -2.24 20.11
N ALA A 69 2.88 -1.18 20.83
CA ALA A 69 3.27 0.21 20.52
C ALA A 69 3.11 1.12 21.75
N GLU A 70 3.86 2.22 21.78
CA GLU A 70 3.68 3.35 22.70
C GLU A 70 3.22 4.58 21.90
N ILE A 71 2.16 5.25 22.36
CA ILE A 71 1.64 6.48 21.77
C ILE A 71 1.84 7.60 22.79
N ASP A 72 2.58 8.63 22.42
CA ASP A 72 2.76 9.84 23.22
C ASP A 72 1.87 10.96 22.68
N ALA A 73 0.75 11.22 23.36
CA ALA A 73 -0.29 12.13 22.89
C ALA A 73 -0.25 13.49 23.62
N ASP A 74 0.03 14.57 22.88
CA ASP A 74 -0.08 15.95 23.36
C ASP A 74 -1.46 16.52 22.99
N PHE A 75 -2.44 16.34 23.88
CA PHE A 75 -3.80 16.88 23.76
C PHE A 75 -3.85 18.40 23.59
N GLY A 76 -2.79 19.11 23.96
CA GLY A 76 -2.74 20.54 23.81
C GLY A 76 -2.33 21.05 22.46
N LYS A 77 -1.37 20.36 21.85
CA LYS A 77 -0.91 20.66 20.50
C LYS A 77 -1.72 19.91 19.44
N GLN A 78 -2.57 18.97 19.88
CA GLN A 78 -3.27 18.05 19.00
C GLN A 78 -2.24 17.35 18.10
N TYR A 79 -1.32 16.66 18.75
CA TYR A 79 -0.20 15.97 18.10
C TYR A 79 0.09 14.67 18.82
N ILE A 80 0.52 13.65 18.08
CA ILE A 80 0.95 12.36 18.63
C ILE A 80 2.33 11.99 18.10
N ARG A 81 3.07 11.23 18.90
CA ARG A 81 4.24 10.49 18.46
C ARG A 81 4.02 9.02 18.74
N VAL A 82 4.36 8.15 17.80
CA VAL A 82 4.14 6.70 17.94
C VAL A 82 5.46 5.97 17.83
N LEU A 83 5.68 5.03 18.75
CA LEU A 83 6.78 4.08 18.74
C LEU A 83 6.20 2.69 18.64
N ASN A 84 6.35 2.05 17.50
CA ASN A 84 5.84 0.70 17.26
C ASN A 84 6.91 -0.33 17.64
N TYR A 85 6.52 -1.32 18.44
CA TYR A 85 7.39 -2.43 18.89
C TYR A 85 7.00 -3.76 18.25
N ALA A 86 5.76 -3.88 17.74
CA ALA A 86 5.32 -5.06 17.01
C ALA A 86 5.58 -4.91 15.50
N VAL A 87 5.89 -6.05 14.89
CA VAL A 87 6.21 -6.16 13.45
C VAL A 87 4.94 -6.36 12.61
N GLU A 88 3.87 -6.89 13.21
CA GLU A 88 2.59 -7.11 12.53
C GLU A 88 1.79 -5.81 12.46
N LEU A 89 1.67 -5.23 11.26
CA LEU A 89 0.90 -4.00 11.01
C LEU A 89 -0.56 -4.13 11.46
N SER A 90 -1.15 -5.33 11.34
CA SER A 90 -2.50 -5.62 11.84
C SER A 90 -2.66 -5.47 13.37
N LYS A 91 -1.55 -5.49 14.11
CA LYS A 91 -1.51 -5.32 15.56
C LYS A 91 -1.09 -3.92 15.98
N LEU A 92 -0.68 -3.07 15.05
CA LEU A 92 -0.33 -1.69 15.35
C LEU A 92 -1.58 -0.82 15.52
N PRO A 93 -1.53 0.20 16.40
CA PRO A 93 -2.68 1.05 16.67
C PRO A 93 -3.20 1.77 15.41
N PHE A 94 -2.29 2.13 14.49
CA PHE A 94 -2.59 2.88 13.27
C PHE A 94 -2.33 2.09 11.97
N GLY A 95 -2.08 0.79 12.06
CA GLY A 95 -1.81 -0.05 10.90
C GLY A 95 -0.61 0.44 10.07
N PHE A 96 -0.84 0.73 8.79
CA PHE A 96 0.16 1.16 7.82
C PHE A 96 0.50 2.67 7.88
N LYS A 97 -0.16 3.48 8.72
CA LYS A 97 0.09 4.92 8.79
C LYS A 97 1.42 5.18 9.52
N SER A 98 2.44 5.56 8.76
CA SER A 98 3.79 5.86 9.26
C SER A 98 3.89 7.18 10.02
N ASP A 99 3.02 8.15 9.72
CA ASP A 99 2.90 9.42 10.43
C ASP A 99 1.42 9.73 10.74
N PRO A 100 0.84 9.08 11.77
CA PRO A 100 -0.57 9.24 12.10
C PRO A 100 -0.84 10.62 12.70
N SER A 101 -1.90 11.27 12.21
CA SER A 101 -2.35 12.59 12.63
C SER A 101 -3.14 12.55 13.95
N TRP A 102 -3.42 13.72 14.51
CA TRP A 102 -4.32 13.84 15.65
C TRP A 102 -5.74 13.33 15.37
N SER A 103 -6.23 13.50 14.13
CA SER A 103 -7.53 12.96 13.72
C SER A 103 -7.52 11.43 13.81
N ASP A 104 -6.43 10.80 13.36
CA ASP A 104 -6.27 9.34 13.42
C ASP A 104 -6.25 8.82 14.86
N PHE A 105 -5.64 9.59 15.77
CA PHE A 105 -5.69 9.28 17.20
C PHE A 105 -7.09 9.37 17.80
N CYS A 106 -7.87 10.39 17.43
CA CYS A 106 -9.26 10.50 17.86
C CYS A 106 -10.10 9.32 17.36
N GLU A 107 -9.96 8.94 16.09
CA GLU A 107 -10.65 7.78 15.50
C GLU A 107 -10.28 6.47 16.19
N LEU A 108 -8.99 6.27 16.48
CA LEU A 108 -8.51 5.11 17.25
C LEU A 108 -9.14 5.07 18.65
N ALA A 109 -9.10 6.19 19.38
CA ALA A 109 -9.63 6.27 20.73
C ALA A 109 -11.14 6.02 20.77
N GLU A 110 -11.88 6.59 19.81
CA GLU A 110 -13.31 6.36 19.64
C GLU A 110 -13.61 4.90 19.33
N ARG A 111 -12.88 4.27 18.41
CA ARG A 111 -13.03 2.85 18.07
C ARG A 111 -12.81 1.94 19.28
N GLU A 112 -11.74 2.15 20.03
CA GLU A 112 -11.43 1.32 21.22
C GLU A 112 -12.44 1.56 22.36
N TYR A 113 -12.91 2.80 22.54
CA TYR A 113 -13.99 3.11 23.48
C TYR A 113 -15.28 2.37 23.11
N LEU A 114 -15.70 2.43 21.85
CA LEU A 114 -16.92 1.77 21.38
C LEU A 114 -16.82 0.25 21.50
N LYS A 115 -15.68 -0.34 21.15
CA LYS A 115 -15.41 -1.77 21.31
C LYS A 115 -15.52 -2.20 22.78
N ASN A 116 -14.94 -1.44 23.70
CA ASN A 116 -15.03 -1.72 25.14
C ASN A 116 -16.44 -1.49 25.71
N ALA A 117 -17.21 -0.59 25.12
CA ALA A 117 -18.62 -0.39 25.43
C ALA A 117 -19.54 -1.46 24.83
N GLY A 118 -18.99 -2.47 24.14
CA GLY A 118 -19.76 -3.54 23.50
C GLY A 118 -20.45 -3.11 22.20
N VAL A 119 -20.06 -1.96 21.64
CA VAL A 119 -20.59 -1.42 20.38
C VAL A 119 -19.67 -1.86 19.25
N THR A 120 -20.14 -2.76 18.40
CA THR A 120 -19.35 -3.38 17.31
C THR A 120 -19.18 -2.49 16.08
N GLU A 121 -19.74 -1.28 16.06
CA GLU A 121 -19.66 -0.35 14.92
C GLU A 121 -19.59 1.12 15.36
N PRO A 122 -18.58 1.90 14.95
CA PRO A 122 -18.69 3.36 14.92
C PRO A 122 -19.53 3.76 13.69
N GLY A 123 -20.75 4.27 13.91
CA GLY A 123 -21.45 5.04 12.88
C GLY A 123 -22.91 4.74 12.56
N THR A 124 -23.67 4.06 13.43
CA THR A 124 -25.12 3.94 13.25
C THR A 124 -25.87 4.60 14.38
N PHE A 125 -26.07 5.92 14.25
CA PHE A 125 -27.29 6.53 14.75
C PHE A 125 -28.46 5.91 13.98
N PHE A 126 -29.10 4.90 14.55
CA PHE A 126 -30.47 4.55 14.20
C PHE A 126 -31.38 4.95 15.36
N ILE A 127 -31.92 6.16 15.27
CA ILE A 127 -33.27 6.41 15.75
C ILE A 127 -34.18 5.58 14.83
N THR A 128 -34.72 4.48 15.33
CA THR A 128 -36.16 4.14 15.34
C THR A 128 -36.35 2.65 15.66
N ASP A 129 -37.27 2.42 16.58
CA ASP A 129 -37.71 1.12 17.06
C ASP A 129 -38.18 0.19 15.94
N VAL A 130 -37.42 -0.85 15.58
CA VAL A 130 -38.00 -2.14 15.15
C VAL A 130 -37.04 -3.27 15.52
N GLN A 131 -37.49 -4.15 16.41
CA GLN A 131 -36.84 -5.44 16.68
C GLN A 131 -36.85 -6.30 15.42
N ASN A 132 -35.67 -6.66 14.91
CA ASN A 132 -35.51 -7.87 14.10
C ASN A 132 -34.36 -8.68 14.68
N SER A 133 -34.71 -9.70 15.46
CA SER A 133 -33.78 -10.69 16.02
C SER A 133 -33.20 -11.55 14.90
N PHE A 134 -31.91 -11.43 14.64
CA PHE A 134 -31.17 -12.38 13.81
C PHE A 134 -30.96 -13.68 14.61
N ARG A 135 -31.46 -14.80 14.11
CA ARG A 135 -31.24 -16.13 14.70
C ARG A 135 -30.01 -16.77 14.04
N LEU A 136 -29.06 -17.20 14.88
CA LEU A 136 -27.77 -17.78 14.50
C LEU A 136 -27.88 -19.21 13.91
N ASP A 137 -29.08 -19.75 13.76
CA ASP A 137 -29.30 -21.17 13.47
C ASP A 137 -29.48 -21.47 11.97
N GLU A 138 -29.33 -20.48 11.08
CA GLU A 138 -29.49 -20.63 9.62
C GLU A 138 -28.24 -20.25 8.81
N VAL A 139 -27.06 -20.28 9.41
CA VAL A 139 -25.80 -20.19 8.65
C VAL A 139 -25.23 -21.59 8.52
N ASP A 140 -25.52 -22.23 7.38
CA ASP A 140 -24.94 -23.53 7.02
C ASP A 140 -23.43 -23.48 7.19
N GLN A 141 -22.93 -24.39 8.02
CA GLN A 141 -21.51 -24.65 8.18
C GLN A 141 -20.97 -25.25 6.88
N PHE A 142 -20.32 -24.44 6.05
CA PHE A 142 -19.53 -24.95 4.94
C PHE A 142 -18.08 -25.13 5.37
N GLU A 143 -17.73 -26.39 5.59
CA GLU A 143 -16.37 -26.90 5.62
C GLU A 143 -15.69 -26.67 4.26
N LEU A 144 -14.42 -26.26 4.30
CA LEU A 144 -13.50 -26.33 3.15
C LEU A 144 -13.36 -27.80 2.74
N LYS A 145 -14.12 -28.23 1.73
CA LYS A 145 -13.84 -29.49 1.04
C LYS A 145 -12.54 -29.37 0.26
N GLY A 146 -11.77 -30.45 0.35
CA GLY A 146 -10.39 -30.55 -0.10
C GLY A 146 -10.14 -30.14 -1.54
N VAL A 147 -8.89 -29.77 -1.77
CA VAL A 147 -8.23 -29.59 -3.07
C VAL A 147 -8.28 -30.93 -3.82
N GLU A 148 -9.38 -31.22 -4.54
CA GLU A 148 -9.50 -32.34 -5.50
C GLU A 148 -10.81 -32.33 -6.32
N THR A 149 -11.31 -31.16 -6.71
CA THR A 149 -12.45 -31.04 -7.64
C THR A 149 -12.15 -29.97 -8.68
N ASP A 150 -12.53 -30.19 -9.95
CA ASP A 150 -12.46 -29.22 -11.07
C ASP A 150 -13.30 -27.93 -10.86
N GLU A 151 -13.83 -27.72 -9.65
CA GLU A 151 -14.63 -26.56 -9.29
C GLU A 151 -13.72 -25.39 -8.87
N LEU A 152 -13.97 -24.22 -9.48
CA LEU A 152 -13.25 -22.99 -9.18
C LEU A 152 -13.33 -22.63 -7.69
N PRO A 153 -12.19 -22.36 -7.02
CA PRO A 153 -12.20 -21.93 -5.63
C PRO A 153 -13.06 -20.68 -5.42
N VAL A 154 -13.77 -20.61 -4.29
CA VAL A 154 -14.60 -19.47 -3.92
C VAL A 154 -14.15 -18.90 -2.59
N PHE A 155 -13.85 -17.60 -2.56
CA PHE A 155 -13.46 -16.86 -1.35
C PHE A 155 -14.54 -15.85 -0.95
N GLU A 156 -15.02 -15.93 0.29
CA GLU A 156 -16.02 -14.98 0.81
C GLU A 156 -15.39 -13.98 1.77
N PHE A 157 -15.65 -12.69 1.53
CA PHE A 157 -15.13 -11.57 2.30
C PHE A 157 -16.24 -10.68 2.84
N GLN A 158 -16.09 -10.28 4.11
CA GLN A 158 -16.86 -9.23 4.74
C GLN A 158 -16.10 -7.89 4.67
N LYS A 159 -16.77 -6.78 4.95
CA LYS A 159 -16.15 -5.43 4.92
C LYS A 159 -14.91 -5.32 5.82
N LYS A 160 -14.87 -6.07 6.93
CA LYS A 160 -13.74 -6.12 7.87
C LYS A 160 -12.53 -6.92 7.34
N ASP A 161 -12.74 -7.77 6.34
CA ASP A 161 -11.70 -8.65 5.79
C ASP A 161 -10.93 -7.97 4.65
N ILE A 162 -11.39 -6.79 4.22
CA ILE A 162 -10.70 -5.96 3.23
C ILE A 162 -9.39 -5.48 3.85
N LEU A 163 -8.28 -5.79 3.19
CA LEU A 163 -7.03 -5.13 3.51
C LEU A 163 -7.17 -3.66 3.10
N PHE A 164 -7.04 -2.72 4.04
CA PHE A 164 -6.92 -1.29 3.75
C PHE A 164 -5.61 -0.92 3.03
N ALA A 165 -4.95 -1.89 2.39
CA ALA A 165 -3.71 -1.70 1.65
C ALA A 165 -4.02 -0.96 0.35
N ARG A 166 -3.66 0.33 0.32
CA ARG A 166 -3.49 1.17 -0.88
C ARG A 166 -4.50 0.85 -1.98
N THR A 167 -5.74 1.30 -1.80
CA THR A 167 -6.55 1.61 -2.98
C THR A 167 -5.76 2.67 -3.74
N ASP A 168 -5.24 2.31 -4.91
CA ASP A 168 -4.97 3.30 -5.95
C ASP A 168 -6.24 4.12 -6.08
N THR A 169 -6.12 5.35 -5.59
CA THR A 169 -6.99 6.53 -5.61
C THR A 169 -8.53 6.45 -5.64
N ASP A 170 -9.21 5.31 -5.80
CA ASP A 170 -10.66 5.30 -6.08
C ASP A 170 -11.43 4.01 -5.70
N GLY A 171 -10.80 2.98 -5.10
CA GLY A 171 -11.53 1.82 -4.56
C GLY A 171 -12.15 0.86 -5.61
N PHE A 172 -11.55 0.79 -6.81
CA PHE A 172 -12.05 0.03 -7.95
C PHE A 172 -11.91 -1.50 -7.86
N GLN A 173 -11.12 -2.02 -6.92
CA GLN A 173 -10.72 -3.43 -6.88
C GLN A 173 -10.49 -3.92 -5.46
N LEU A 174 -11.11 -5.05 -5.08
CA LEU A 174 -10.94 -5.67 -3.78
C LEU A 174 -9.61 -6.41 -3.73
N LYS A 175 -8.81 -6.13 -2.70
CA LYS A 175 -7.60 -6.88 -2.32
C LYS A 175 -7.79 -7.37 -0.87
N ALA A 176 -7.69 -8.67 -0.63
CA ALA A 176 -7.96 -9.25 0.68
C ALA A 176 -7.11 -10.50 0.97
N LEU A 177 -6.87 -10.78 2.24
CA LEU A 177 -6.32 -12.07 2.67
C LEU A 177 -7.44 -13.03 3.01
N SER A 178 -7.29 -14.30 2.62
CA SER A 178 -8.20 -15.36 3.05
C SER A 178 -8.27 -15.44 4.58
N LYS A 179 -9.37 -16.00 5.13
CA LYS A 179 -9.58 -16.12 6.59
C LYS A 179 -8.42 -16.81 7.32
N ASN A 180 -7.76 -17.77 6.66
CA ASN A 180 -6.58 -18.47 7.19
C ASN A 180 -5.24 -17.79 6.86
N ARG A 181 -5.28 -16.61 6.21
CA ARG A 181 -4.13 -15.80 5.76
C ARG A 181 -3.13 -16.53 4.86
N LYS A 182 -3.53 -17.67 4.29
CA LYS A 182 -2.68 -18.45 3.38
C LYS A 182 -2.68 -17.90 1.95
N TYR A 183 -3.73 -17.17 1.57
CA TYR A 183 -3.92 -16.70 0.21
C TYR A 183 -4.17 -15.20 0.18
N PHE A 184 -3.57 -14.54 -0.80
CA PHE A 184 -3.91 -13.19 -1.19
C PHE A 184 -4.87 -13.27 -2.38
N VAL A 185 -5.99 -12.55 -2.31
CA VAL A 185 -7.05 -12.56 -3.32
C VAL A 185 -7.26 -11.15 -3.85
N LYS A 186 -7.27 -11.01 -5.17
CA LYS A 186 -7.50 -9.78 -5.92
C LYS A 186 -8.71 -9.98 -6.82
N SER A 187 -9.81 -9.27 -6.57
CA SER A 187 -10.98 -9.31 -7.45
C SER A 187 -10.66 -8.68 -8.79
N GLN A 188 -11.44 -8.94 -9.83
CA GLN A 188 -11.39 -8.12 -11.04
C GLN A 188 -11.72 -6.64 -10.73
N ALA A 189 -11.21 -5.72 -11.55
CA ALA A 189 -11.46 -4.29 -11.41
C ALA A 189 -12.83 -3.89 -11.97
N SER A 190 -13.43 -2.84 -11.40
CA SER A 190 -14.68 -2.25 -11.88
C SER A 190 -14.47 -0.79 -12.28
N ILE A 191 -14.22 -0.52 -13.56
CA ILE A 191 -13.95 0.83 -14.08
C ILE A 191 -15.21 1.39 -14.72
N SER A 192 -15.69 2.55 -14.25
CA SER A 192 -16.91 3.19 -14.75
C SER A 192 -18.15 2.26 -14.80
N GLY A 193 -18.22 1.32 -13.86
CA GLY A 193 -19.31 0.34 -13.76
C GLY A 193 -19.16 -0.92 -14.62
N VAL A 194 -18.08 -1.04 -15.38
CA VAL A 194 -17.79 -2.22 -16.20
C VAL A 194 -16.72 -3.08 -15.54
N LEU A 195 -16.99 -4.38 -15.51
CA LEU A 195 -16.11 -5.39 -14.95
C LEU A 195 -15.04 -5.73 -15.98
N MET A 196 -13.80 -5.47 -15.62
CA MET A 196 -12.63 -5.76 -16.45
C MET A 196 -12.29 -7.25 -16.40
N ARG A 197 -11.49 -7.72 -17.36
CA ARG A 197 -10.98 -9.10 -17.37
C ARG A 197 -9.51 -9.16 -16.96
N ASP A 198 -9.08 -8.22 -16.12
CA ASP A 198 -7.72 -8.12 -15.59
C ASP A 198 -7.29 -9.39 -14.83
N TRP A 199 -8.24 -10.11 -14.21
CA TRP A 199 -7.97 -11.43 -13.61
C TRP A 199 -7.40 -12.45 -14.62
N ALA A 200 -7.83 -12.42 -15.88
CA ALA A 200 -7.36 -13.35 -16.90
C ALA A 200 -5.96 -12.98 -17.36
N VAL A 201 -5.67 -11.68 -17.47
CA VAL A 201 -4.34 -11.17 -17.81
C VAL A 201 -3.34 -11.51 -16.72
N GLU A 202 -3.71 -11.41 -15.43
CA GLU A 202 -2.86 -11.85 -14.32
C GLU A 202 -2.49 -13.34 -14.41
N VAL A 203 -3.44 -14.21 -14.78
CA VAL A 203 -3.19 -15.65 -14.98
C VAL A 203 -2.28 -15.89 -16.18
N ILE A 204 -2.56 -15.23 -17.31
CA ILE A 204 -1.72 -15.33 -18.52
C ILE A 204 -0.30 -14.85 -18.24
N ALA A 205 -0.13 -13.72 -17.57
CA ALA A 205 1.18 -13.17 -17.22
C ALA A 205 1.97 -14.10 -16.28
N ALA A 206 1.32 -14.67 -15.26
CA ALA A 206 1.96 -15.66 -14.40
C ALA A 206 2.41 -16.90 -15.19
N ASP A 207 1.57 -17.36 -16.14
CA ASP A 207 1.89 -18.50 -17.00
C ASP A 207 3.09 -18.24 -17.93
N VAL A 208 3.09 -17.10 -18.61
CA VAL A 208 4.19 -16.66 -19.49
C VAL A 208 5.48 -16.48 -18.68
N ALA A 209 5.40 -15.86 -17.49
CA ALA A 209 6.54 -15.70 -16.60
C ALA A 209 7.11 -17.07 -16.19
N ARG A 210 6.26 -18.04 -15.86
CA ARG A 210 6.65 -19.41 -15.52
C ARG A 210 7.36 -20.11 -16.68
N GLN A 211 6.89 -19.97 -17.92
CA GLN A 211 7.56 -20.51 -19.11
C GLN A 211 8.99 -19.94 -19.26
N LEU A 212 9.15 -18.64 -19.02
CA LEU A 212 10.43 -17.93 -19.09
C LEU A 212 11.29 -18.07 -17.83
N ARG A 213 10.79 -18.76 -16.79
CA ARG A 213 11.43 -18.87 -15.46
C ARG A 213 11.69 -17.49 -14.81
N ILE A 214 10.83 -16.52 -15.09
CA ILE A 214 10.82 -15.21 -14.44
C ILE A 214 10.19 -15.37 -13.05
N PRO A 215 10.85 -14.91 -11.96
CA PRO A 215 10.27 -14.92 -10.63
C PRO A 215 9.03 -14.00 -10.54
N CYS A 216 7.84 -14.57 -10.67
CA CYS A 216 6.56 -13.86 -10.64
C CYS A 216 5.65 -14.43 -9.56
N VAL A 217 4.74 -13.62 -9.04
CA VAL A 217 3.64 -14.10 -8.20
C VAL A 217 2.75 -15.00 -9.06
N GLU A 218 2.64 -16.27 -8.66
CA GLU A 218 1.76 -17.26 -9.28
C GLU A 218 0.30 -16.92 -8.96
N GLN A 219 -0.48 -16.64 -10.01
CA GLN A 219 -1.89 -16.25 -9.92
C GLN A 219 -2.78 -17.35 -10.49
N HIS A 220 -3.84 -17.67 -9.76
CA HIS A 220 -4.81 -18.70 -10.15
C HIS A 220 -6.22 -18.13 -10.15
N HIS A 221 -7.02 -18.52 -11.13
CA HIS A 221 -8.41 -18.08 -11.23
C HIS A 221 -9.25 -18.59 -10.05
N CYS A 222 -10.08 -17.71 -9.49
CA CYS A 222 -11.08 -18.04 -8.49
C CYS A 222 -12.31 -17.13 -8.63
N LYS A 223 -13.33 -17.39 -7.82
CA LYS A 223 -14.41 -16.45 -7.57
C LYS A 223 -14.23 -15.82 -6.19
N CYS A 224 -14.59 -14.55 -6.06
CA CYS A 224 -14.72 -13.92 -4.74
C CYS A 224 -16.12 -13.35 -4.53
N VAL A 225 -16.62 -13.49 -3.31
CA VAL A 225 -17.91 -12.97 -2.88
C VAL A 225 -17.68 -11.80 -1.93
N PHE A 226 -18.21 -10.64 -2.29
CA PHE A 226 -18.12 -9.44 -1.47
C PHE A 226 -19.37 -8.57 -1.66
N GLY A 227 -19.95 -8.08 -0.57
CA GLY A 227 -21.11 -7.18 -0.64
C GLY A 227 -22.32 -7.77 -1.38
N LYS A 228 -22.57 -9.08 -1.23
CA LYS A 228 -23.61 -9.85 -1.93
C LYS A 228 -23.42 -9.97 -3.46
N LYS A 229 -22.24 -9.61 -3.97
CA LYS A 229 -21.88 -9.77 -5.38
C LYS A 229 -20.79 -10.82 -5.52
N ILE A 230 -20.80 -11.51 -6.66
CA ILE A 230 -19.77 -12.49 -7.04
C ILE A 230 -18.94 -11.86 -8.15
N TYR A 231 -17.63 -11.91 -8.01
CA TYR A 231 -16.67 -11.41 -8.99
C TYR A 231 -15.75 -12.54 -9.42
N ASP A 232 -15.28 -12.48 -10.67
CA ASP A 232 -14.04 -13.17 -11.02
C ASP A 232 -12.87 -12.51 -10.28
N ALA A 233 -11.87 -13.32 -9.96
CA ALA A 233 -10.75 -12.92 -9.14
C ALA A 233 -9.54 -13.81 -9.43
N VAL A 234 -8.38 -13.37 -8.96
CA VAL A 234 -7.20 -14.23 -8.83
C VAL A 234 -6.82 -14.40 -7.37
N PHE A 235 -6.24 -15.55 -7.07
CA PHE A 235 -5.58 -15.79 -5.80
C PHE A 235 -4.16 -16.29 -6.01
N SER A 236 -3.31 -15.98 -5.04
CA SER A 236 -1.93 -16.42 -4.96
C SER A 236 -1.63 -16.88 -3.54
N LYS A 237 -0.53 -17.61 -3.35
CA LYS A 237 -0.01 -17.82 -1.99
C LYS A 237 0.27 -16.46 -1.36
N ASN A 238 -0.06 -16.30 -0.09
CA ASN A 238 0.25 -15.07 0.61
C ASN A 238 1.77 -14.81 0.54
N PHE A 239 2.13 -13.71 -0.10
CA PHE A 239 3.49 -13.24 -0.30
C PHE A 239 3.76 -11.96 0.51
N GLU A 240 2.83 -11.56 1.38
CA GLU A 240 3.15 -10.64 2.48
C GLU A 240 4.08 -11.38 3.44
N LEU A 241 5.38 -11.13 3.27
CA LEU A 241 6.41 -11.74 4.09
C LEU A 241 6.53 -10.96 5.41
N ASP A 242 6.42 -11.63 6.55
CA ASP A 242 6.57 -11.02 7.86
C ASP A 242 7.89 -10.25 7.97
N GLY A 243 7.83 -8.98 8.38
CA GLY A 243 9.00 -8.11 8.52
C GLY A 243 9.49 -7.45 7.23
N TYR A 244 8.89 -7.77 6.08
CA TYR A 244 9.18 -7.12 4.81
C TYR A 244 8.18 -5.98 4.52
N SER A 245 8.69 -4.83 4.10
CA SER A 245 7.89 -3.71 3.61
C SER A 245 8.24 -3.44 2.16
N PHE A 246 7.23 -3.44 1.28
CA PHE A 246 7.45 -3.05 -0.11
C PHE A 246 7.64 -1.55 -0.21
N LEU A 247 8.77 -1.14 -0.78
CA LEU A 247 9.09 0.23 -1.11
C LEU A 247 9.10 0.37 -2.62
N SER A 248 8.12 1.11 -3.13
CA SER A 248 8.01 1.44 -4.54
C SER A 248 9.24 2.19 -5.04
N PHE A 249 9.57 2.03 -6.31
CA PHE A 249 10.72 2.67 -6.92
C PHE A 249 10.76 4.19 -6.69
N GLU A 250 9.62 4.89 -6.85
CA GLU A 250 9.56 6.33 -6.58
C GLU A 250 9.87 6.70 -5.12
N SER A 251 9.45 5.84 -4.18
CA SER A 251 9.73 6.04 -2.75
C SER A 251 11.20 5.83 -2.43
N LEU A 252 11.84 4.85 -3.09
CA LEU A 252 13.28 4.64 -2.96
C LEU A 252 14.07 5.83 -3.52
N LEU A 253 13.64 6.37 -4.67
CA LEU A 253 14.29 7.54 -5.28
C LEU A 253 14.15 8.82 -4.44
N SER A 254 13.01 9.01 -3.75
CA SER A 254 12.78 10.21 -2.96
C SER A 254 13.80 10.42 -1.85
N ASP A 255 14.33 9.34 -1.28
CA ASP A 255 15.38 9.40 -0.25
C ASP A 255 16.71 9.93 -0.80
N LYS A 256 16.93 9.79 -2.12
CA LYS A 256 18.08 10.37 -2.85
C LYS A 256 17.76 11.72 -3.50
N GLY A 257 16.54 12.24 -3.38
CA GLY A 257 16.10 13.46 -4.06
C GLY A 257 16.05 13.32 -5.58
N LEU A 258 15.79 12.11 -6.09
CA LEU A 258 15.64 11.81 -7.52
C LEU A 258 14.17 11.51 -7.86
N SER A 259 13.80 11.65 -9.13
CA SER A 259 12.47 11.22 -9.64
C SER A 259 12.54 10.77 -11.09
N THR A 260 11.70 9.81 -11.49
CA THR A 260 11.52 9.48 -12.92
C THR A 260 10.77 10.58 -13.69
N LYS A 261 10.26 11.60 -13.00
CA LYS A 261 9.65 12.79 -13.62
C LYS A 261 10.68 13.86 -13.97
N ASP A 262 11.93 13.67 -13.55
CA ASP A 262 13.00 14.62 -13.82
C ASP A 262 13.34 14.66 -15.32
N SER A 263 13.65 15.87 -15.80
CA SER A 263 14.00 16.09 -17.21
C SER A 263 15.21 15.28 -17.66
N SER A 264 16.11 14.94 -16.74
CA SER A 264 17.28 14.09 -16.99
C SER A 264 16.86 12.66 -17.35
N PHE A 265 15.94 12.07 -16.59
CA PHE A 265 15.41 10.72 -16.85
C PHE A 265 14.58 10.68 -18.13
N LEU A 266 13.69 11.67 -18.32
CA LEU A 266 12.80 11.69 -19.49
C LEU A 266 13.53 11.75 -20.83
N LYS A 267 14.75 12.30 -20.86
CA LYS A 267 15.60 12.40 -22.07
C LYS A 267 16.43 11.15 -22.35
N LEU A 268 16.51 10.20 -21.42
CA LEU A 268 17.22 8.95 -21.63
C LEU A 268 16.52 8.11 -22.70
N LYS A 269 17.30 7.33 -23.44
CA LYS A 269 16.74 6.31 -24.35
C LYS A 269 16.18 5.13 -23.57
N THR A 270 15.37 4.29 -24.21
CA THR A 270 14.69 3.12 -23.64
C THR A 270 15.63 2.22 -22.81
N ILE A 271 16.76 1.77 -23.38
CA ILE A 271 17.75 0.95 -22.67
C ILE A 271 18.44 1.72 -21.54
N ASP A 272 18.75 3.00 -21.75
CA ASP A 272 19.39 3.82 -20.74
C ASP A 272 18.48 4.04 -19.52
N LYS A 273 17.16 4.19 -19.74
CA LYS A 273 16.17 4.25 -18.66
C LYS A 273 16.14 2.94 -17.88
N LEU A 274 16.13 1.80 -18.56
CA LEU A 274 16.16 0.48 -17.92
C LEU A 274 17.41 0.29 -17.06
N ARG A 275 18.59 0.58 -17.62
CA ARG A 275 19.87 0.53 -16.90
C ARG A 275 19.91 1.50 -15.74
N TRP A 276 19.38 2.71 -15.92
CA TRP A 276 19.29 3.70 -14.86
C TRP A 276 18.42 3.21 -13.71
N CYS A 277 17.24 2.64 -13.99
CA CYS A 277 16.39 2.04 -12.96
C CYS A 277 17.10 0.91 -12.21
N ALA A 278 17.76 0.00 -12.93
CA ALA A 278 18.53 -1.09 -12.35
C ALA A 278 19.69 -0.59 -11.46
N GLN A 279 20.39 0.45 -11.91
CA GLN A 279 21.48 1.10 -11.16
C GLN A 279 20.97 1.72 -9.86
N GLN A 280 19.84 2.44 -9.91
CA GLN A 280 19.27 3.04 -8.71
C GLN A 280 18.82 1.98 -7.69
N LEU A 281 18.19 0.90 -8.17
CA LEU A 281 17.82 -0.24 -7.30
C LEU A 281 19.05 -0.89 -6.68
N SER A 282 20.12 -1.09 -7.47
CA SER A 282 21.38 -1.69 -7.02
C SER A 282 22.03 -0.87 -5.91
N GLU A 283 22.20 0.44 -6.14
CA GLU A 283 22.84 1.34 -5.19
C GLU A 283 22.03 1.56 -3.91
N ILE A 284 20.70 1.64 -4.00
CA ILE A 284 19.84 1.87 -2.83
C ILE A 284 19.72 0.58 -2.02
N GLY A 285 19.58 -0.55 -2.70
CA GLY A 285 19.39 -1.84 -2.07
C GLY A 285 20.66 -2.50 -1.56
N ASP A 286 21.84 -2.02 -1.94
CA ASP A 286 23.11 -2.73 -1.77
C ASP A 286 23.03 -4.15 -2.40
N ILE A 287 22.53 -4.21 -3.63
CA ILE A 287 22.31 -5.44 -4.40
C ILE A 287 23.17 -5.37 -5.66
N GLU A 288 23.84 -6.48 -6.01
CA GLU A 288 24.64 -6.58 -7.24
C GLU A 288 23.84 -6.13 -8.48
N TYR A 289 24.47 -5.29 -9.30
CA TYR A 289 23.83 -4.64 -10.44
C TYR A 289 23.27 -5.65 -11.45
N GLU A 290 23.95 -6.77 -11.66
CA GLU A 290 23.49 -7.84 -12.56
C GLU A 290 22.15 -8.42 -12.13
N HIS A 291 21.87 -8.49 -10.82
CA HIS A 291 20.59 -9.00 -10.31
C HIS A 291 19.47 -7.97 -10.50
N THR A 292 19.71 -6.69 -10.25
CA THR A 292 18.69 -5.66 -10.46
C THR A 292 18.46 -5.37 -11.94
N LEU A 293 19.50 -5.47 -12.77
CA LEU A 293 19.39 -5.42 -14.23
C LEU A 293 18.57 -6.58 -14.75
N ARG A 294 18.83 -7.80 -14.25
CA ARG A 294 18.03 -8.98 -14.58
C ARG A 294 16.57 -8.77 -14.23
N TYR A 295 16.28 -8.26 -13.02
CA TYR A 295 14.92 -7.97 -12.58
C TYR A 295 14.20 -6.93 -13.46
N MET A 296 14.86 -5.83 -13.81
CA MET A 296 14.27 -4.82 -14.70
C MET A 296 14.05 -5.34 -16.12
N MET A 297 14.94 -6.20 -16.62
CA MET A 297 14.77 -6.87 -17.91
C MET A 297 13.61 -7.87 -17.88
N ASP A 298 13.50 -8.69 -16.83
CA ASP A 298 12.39 -9.64 -16.66
C ASP A 298 11.04 -8.92 -16.63
N LEU A 299 10.94 -7.80 -15.90
CA LEU A 299 9.75 -6.93 -15.89
C LEU A 299 9.42 -6.42 -17.30
N ALA A 300 10.39 -5.81 -17.98
CA ALA A 300 10.20 -5.22 -19.29
C ALA A 300 9.79 -6.26 -20.35
N VAL A 301 10.42 -7.44 -20.35
CA VAL A 301 10.09 -8.52 -21.28
C VAL A 301 8.68 -9.05 -21.01
N LEU A 302 8.32 -9.28 -19.73
CA LEU A 302 6.97 -9.73 -19.41
C LEU A 302 5.92 -8.68 -19.81
N ASP A 303 6.17 -7.41 -19.51
CA ASP A 303 5.27 -6.31 -19.89
C ASP A 303 5.11 -6.20 -21.41
N CYS A 304 6.17 -6.46 -22.18
CA CYS A 304 6.05 -6.55 -23.64
C CYS A 304 5.18 -7.75 -24.03
N LEU A 305 5.40 -8.94 -23.48
CA LEU A 305 4.69 -10.14 -23.91
C LEU A 305 3.19 -10.10 -23.62
N VAL A 306 2.77 -9.42 -22.55
CA VAL A 306 1.34 -9.29 -22.21
C VAL A 306 0.76 -7.90 -22.53
N GLY A 307 1.56 -7.01 -23.12
CA GLY A 307 1.16 -5.64 -23.41
C GLY A 307 0.72 -4.86 -22.17
N ASN A 308 1.42 -5.02 -21.04
CA ASN A 308 1.09 -4.35 -19.81
C ASN A 308 1.37 -2.84 -19.91
N VAL A 309 0.32 -2.02 -19.84
CA VAL A 309 0.41 -0.56 -19.96
C VAL A 309 0.57 0.14 -18.61
N ASP A 310 0.45 -0.58 -17.49
CA ASP A 310 0.42 0.02 -16.15
C ASP A 310 1.59 -0.39 -15.25
N ARG A 311 2.77 -0.61 -15.85
CA ARG A 311 4.03 -0.73 -15.10
C ARG A 311 4.52 0.63 -14.60
N HIS A 312 3.73 1.29 -13.77
CA HIS A 312 4.14 2.55 -13.15
C HIS A 312 5.13 2.34 -12.00
N THR A 313 5.81 3.40 -11.53
CA THR A 313 6.86 3.33 -10.49
C THR A 313 6.40 2.86 -9.11
N ARG A 314 5.10 2.59 -8.91
CA ARG A 314 4.57 1.88 -7.74
C ARG A 314 4.45 0.36 -7.89
N ASN A 315 4.56 -0.17 -9.11
CA ASN A 315 4.41 -1.60 -9.44
C ASN A 315 5.75 -2.32 -9.62
N PHE A 316 6.84 -1.69 -9.17
CA PHE A 316 8.15 -2.31 -8.98
C PHE A 316 8.95 -1.50 -7.93
N GLY A 317 9.98 -2.10 -7.36
CA GLY A 317 10.73 -1.55 -6.23
C GLY A 317 11.52 -2.64 -5.51
N LEU A 318 11.74 -2.46 -4.21
CA LEU A 318 12.43 -3.43 -3.35
C LEU A 318 11.59 -3.74 -2.11
N PHE A 319 11.78 -4.94 -1.56
CA PHE A 319 11.34 -5.23 -0.20
C PHE A 319 12.45 -4.87 0.79
N TYR A 320 12.10 -4.12 1.83
CA TYR A 320 12.97 -3.84 2.97
C TYR A 320 12.61 -4.76 4.14
N HIS A 321 13.57 -5.51 4.66
CA HIS A 321 13.41 -6.40 5.80
C HIS A 321 13.91 -5.74 7.09
N ALA A 322 12.99 -5.26 7.92
CA ALA A 322 13.32 -4.42 9.08
C ALA A 322 14.19 -5.11 10.15
N LEU A 323 14.09 -6.44 10.30
CA LEU A 323 14.87 -7.17 11.32
C LEU A 323 16.31 -7.45 10.89
N GLN A 324 16.58 -7.49 9.58
CA GLN A 324 17.93 -7.70 9.04
C GLN A 324 18.55 -6.43 8.50
N ASP A 325 17.76 -5.36 8.39
CA ASP A 325 18.15 -4.08 7.78
C ASP A 325 18.71 -4.28 6.36
N LYS A 326 17.96 -5.02 5.53
CA LYS A 326 18.39 -5.43 4.18
C LYS A 326 17.28 -5.31 3.15
N PHE A 327 17.67 -5.07 1.91
CA PHE A 327 16.78 -5.04 0.77
C PHE A 327 16.81 -6.34 -0.04
N TYR A 328 15.69 -6.65 -0.68
CA TYR A 328 15.50 -7.82 -1.53
C TYR A 328 14.70 -7.45 -2.76
N ILE A 329 15.03 -8.09 -3.89
CA ILE A 329 14.24 -8.01 -5.12
C ILE A 329 12.93 -8.76 -4.90
N PRO A 330 11.75 -8.14 -5.11
CA PRO A 330 10.47 -8.80 -5.02
C PRO A 330 10.24 -9.73 -6.22
N LEU A 331 9.28 -10.65 -6.09
CA LEU A 331 8.68 -11.28 -7.27
C LEU A 331 8.01 -10.20 -8.13
N VAL A 332 7.91 -10.43 -9.44
CA VAL A 332 7.07 -9.61 -10.33
C VAL A 332 5.58 -9.79 -9.96
N PHE A 333 4.83 -8.70 -9.93
CA PHE A 333 3.40 -8.69 -9.58
C PHE A 333 2.66 -7.55 -10.30
N ASP A 334 1.32 -7.52 -10.18
CA ASP A 334 0.44 -6.50 -10.78
C ASP A 334 0.57 -6.41 -12.31
N ASN A 335 0.20 -7.49 -13.00
CA ASN A 335 0.30 -7.61 -14.46
C ASN A 335 -1.06 -7.46 -15.16
N GLY A 336 -2.14 -7.20 -14.41
CA GLY A 336 -3.51 -7.30 -14.91
C GLY A 336 -3.92 -6.27 -15.98
N MET A 337 -3.10 -5.25 -16.24
CA MET A 337 -3.42 -4.14 -17.13
C MET A 337 -2.83 -4.32 -18.53
N GLY A 338 -3.19 -5.42 -19.21
CA GLY A 338 -2.66 -5.75 -20.53
C GLY A 338 -3.68 -6.43 -21.44
N LEU A 339 -3.21 -6.81 -22.64
CA LEU A 339 -4.00 -7.49 -23.67
C LEU A 339 -5.34 -6.82 -24.02
N PHE A 340 -5.44 -5.50 -23.81
CA PHE A 340 -6.65 -4.68 -24.01
C PHE A 340 -7.85 -5.05 -23.11
N GLU A 341 -7.66 -5.89 -22.10
CA GLU A 341 -8.75 -6.38 -21.26
C GLU A 341 -9.10 -5.45 -20.08
N ASN A 342 -8.25 -4.45 -19.85
CA ASN A 342 -8.45 -3.37 -18.91
C ASN A 342 -8.95 -2.07 -19.57
N ASP A 343 -9.03 -2.03 -20.90
CA ASP A 343 -9.41 -0.82 -21.62
C ASP A 343 -10.92 -0.76 -21.84
N TYR A 344 -11.59 0.11 -21.09
CA TYR A 344 -13.03 0.36 -21.24
C TYR A 344 -13.39 1.05 -22.57
N TYR A 345 -12.43 1.68 -23.25
CA TYR A 345 -12.63 2.28 -24.57
C TYR A 345 -12.34 1.33 -25.72
N ARG A 346 -11.93 0.08 -25.47
CA ARG A 346 -11.56 -0.88 -26.52
C ARG A 346 -12.61 -1.03 -27.62
N ASP A 347 -13.89 -0.97 -27.25
CA ASP A 347 -15.02 -1.11 -28.19
C ASP A 347 -15.18 0.11 -29.11
N ARG A 348 -14.36 1.15 -28.94
CA ARG A 348 -14.35 2.37 -29.75
C ARG A 348 -13.24 2.40 -30.78
N TYR A 349 -12.26 1.49 -30.72
CA TYR A 349 -11.23 1.40 -31.75
C TYR A 349 -11.81 0.76 -33.01
N GLU A 350 -11.47 1.30 -34.17
CA GLU A 350 -11.87 0.75 -35.47
C GLU A 350 -10.96 -0.41 -35.89
N SER A 351 -9.74 -0.47 -35.36
CA SER A 351 -8.75 -1.50 -35.69
C SER A 351 -7.75 -1.77 -34.57
N PHE A 352 -7.06 -2.91 -34.65
CA PHE A 352 -5.96 -3.26 -33.73
C PHE A 352 -4.82 -2.22 -33.78
N ASP A 353 -4.46 -1.74 -34.97
CA ASP A 353 -3.39 -0.75 -35.12
C ASP A 353 -3.77 0.60 -34.50
N GLU A 354 -5.07 0.96 -34.51
CA GLU A 354 -5.56 2.12 -33.78
C GLU A 354 -5.45 1.92 -32.26
N ALA A 355 -5.86 0.76 -31.76
CA ALA A 355 -5.76 0.43 -30.34
C ALA A 355 -4.30 0.48 -29.84
N MET A 356 -3.34 0.04 -30.66
CA MET A 356 -1.92 0.08 -30.32
C MET A 356 -1.35 1.49 -30.14
N ASN A 357 -1.97 2.54 -30.70
CA ASN A 357 -1.47 3.92 -30.57
C ASN A 357 -1.46 4.45 -29.13
N VAL A 358 -2.16 3.79 -28.20
CA VAL A 358 -2.21 4.16 -26.78
C VAL A 358 -1.47 3.16 -25.87
N VAL A 359 -0.84 2.14 -26.45
CA VAL A 359 -0.13 1.10 -25.72
C VAL A 359 1.35 1.43 -25.69
N TYR A 360 1.91 1.62 -24.50
CA TYR A 360 3.34 1.83 -24.30
C TYR A 360 3.80 1.20 -23.00
N VAL A 361 5.04 0.72 -22.98
CA VAL A 361 5.65 0.13 -21.78
C VAL A 361 6.21 1.23 -20.90
N SER A 362 5.62 1.41 -19.72
CA SER A 362 6.08 2.35 -18.70
C SER A 362 7.26 1.75 -17.91
N PRO A 363 8.22 2.57 -17.39
CA PRO A 363 8.38 4.01 -17.55
C PRO A 363 9.18 4.40 -18.83
N TYR A 364 9.34 3.47 -19.77
CA TYR A 364 10.22 3.64 -20.92
C TYR A 364 9.60 4.52 -22.01
N GLY A 365 8.28 4.40 -22.19
CA GLY A 365 7.50 5.15 -23.18
C GLY A 365 7.69 4.62 -24.60
N GLU A 366 7.91 3.31 -24.73
CA GLU A 366 8.16 2.63 -26.00
C GLU A 366 7.01 1.68 -26.34
N ASP A 367 6.75 1.49 -27.64
CA ASP A 367 5.84 0.44 -28.10
C ASP A 367 6.33 -0.94 -27.65
N PRO A 368 5.46 -1.86 -27.16
CA PRO A 368 5.89 -3.18 -26.71
C PRO A 368 6.65 -4.03 -27.75
N PHE A 369 6.27 -3.98 -29.03
CA PHE A 369 6.92 -4.77 -30.07
C PHE A 369 8.31 -4.21 -30.40
N ASP A 370 8.43 -2.89 -30.48
CA ASP A 370 9.71 -2.24 -30.72
C ASP A 370 10.63 -2.33 -29.50
N MET A 371 10.09 -2.20 -28.29
CA MET A 371 10.83 -2.42 -27.05
C MET A 371 11.41 -3.82 -26.98
N LEU A 372 10.64 -4.87 -27.33
CA LEU A 372 11.14 -6.24 -27.30
C LEU A 372 12.31 -6.46 -28.29
N LYS A 373 12.28 -5.83 -29.46
CA LYS A 373 13.41 -5.86 -30.41
C LYS A 373 14.64 -5.17 -29.82
N ILE A 374 14.47 -3.98 -29.26
CA ILE A 374 15.55 -3.21 -28.63
C ILE A 374 16.18 -4.01 -27.48
N LEU A 375 15.36 -4.69 -26.67
CA LEU A 375 15.83 -5.58 -25.61
C LEU A 375 16.62 -6.77 -26.17
N ASN A 376 16.20 -7.34 -27.31
CA ASN A 376 16.93 -8.43 -27.95
C ASN A 376 18.26 -8.00 -28.56
N GLU A 377 18.31 -6.84 -29.19
CA GLU A 377 19.56 -6.26 -29.71
C GLU A 377 20.58 -6.04 -28.61
N GLU A 378 20.15 -5.59 -27.43
CA GLU A 378 21.04 -5.29 -26.31
C GLU A 378 21.43 -6.52 -25.48
N PHE A 379 20.48 -7.43 -25.23
CA PHE A 379 20.63 -8.50 -24.24
C PHE A 379 20.59 -9.92 -24.81
N HIS A 380 20.32 -10.09 -26.11
CA HIS A 380 20.19 -11.39 -26.78
C HIS A 380 19.20 -12.31 -26.03
N LEU A 381 17.92 -11.96 -26.04
CA LEU A 381 16.91 -12.55 -25.16
C LEU A 381 16.82 -14.08 -25.28
N LYS A 382 17.04 -14.66 -26.46
CA LYS A 382 17.07 -16.12 -26.64
C LYS A 382 18.19 -16.82 -25.86
N SER A 383 19.32 -16.13 -25.65
CA SER A 383 20.40 -16.64 -24.79
C SER A 383 20.06 -16.52 -23.30
N VAL A 384 19.24 -15.54 -22.94
CA VAL A 384 18.81 -15.23 -21.57
C VAL A 384 17.68 -16.17 -21.12
N TYR A 385 16.69 -16.40 -21.99
CA TYR A 385 15.51 -17.25 -21.78
C TYR A 385 15.61 -18.52 -22.62
N LYS A 386 16.61 -19.34 -22.27
CA LYS A 386 16.93 -20.58 -22.98
C LYS A 386 15.74 -21.54 -22.96
N ASP A 387 15.66 -22.36 -24.01
CA ASP A 387 14.67 -23.42 -24.17
C ASP A 387 13.22 -22.93 -24.36
N VAL A 388 13.01 -21.65 -24.68
CA VAL A 388 11.69 -21.06 -24.93
C VAL A 388 11.59 -20.57 -26.38
N ASP A 389 11.33 -21.51 -27.29
CA ASP A 389 11.16 -21.21 -28.71
C ASP A 389 9.80 -20.57 -29.02
N GLN A 390 8.78 -20.98 -28.25
CA GLN A 390 7.40 -20.51 -28.37
C GLN A 390 6.85 -20.13 -27.00
N ILE A 391 6.10 -19.03 -26.97
CA ILE A 391 5.29 -18.61 -25.83
C ILE A 391 3.87 -19.14 -26.06
N GLU A 392 3.40 -19.95 -25.12
CA GLU A 392 2.02 -20.45 -25.15
C GLU A 392 1.15 -19.55 -24.29
N TYR A 393 0.15 -18.91 -24.89
CA TYR A 393 -0.82 -18.12 -24.14
C TYR A 393 -2.00 -19.02 -23.74
N PRO A 394 -2.36 -19.12 -22.44
CA PRO A 394 -3.56 -19.83 -22.03
C PRO A 394 -4.80 -19.34 -22.78
N ASP A 395 -5.62 -20.26 -23.31
CA ASP A 395 -6.83 -19.92 -24.10
C ASP A 395 -8.01 -19.47 -23.20
N ILE A 396 -7.78 -18.42 -22.42
CA ILE A 396 -8.73 -17.82 -21.48
C ILE A 396 -9.41 -16.58 -22.10
N LEU A 397 -8.64 -15.81 -22.87
CA LEU A 397 -9.10 -14.63 -23.59
C LEU A 397 -9.43 -14.98 -25.04
N ARG A 398 -10.57 -14.49 -25.53
CA ARG A 398 -11.10 -14.75 -26.88
C ARG A 398 -11.48 -13.46 -27.62
N THR A 399 -11.09 -12.31 -27.08
CA THR A 399 -11.31 -11.03 -27.74
C THR A 399 -10.39 -10.93 -28.95
N GLU A 400 -10.87 -10.26 -30.02
CA GLU A 400 -10.12 -10.17 -31.28
C GLU A 400 -8.76 -9.48 -31.07
N TYR A 401 -8.71 -8.42 -30.26
CA TYR A 401 -7.46 -7.70 -29.99
C TYR A 401 -6.48 -8.47 -29.13
N ALA A 402 -6.91 -9.20 -28.11
CA ALA A 402 -6.00 -10.06 -27.34
C ALA A 402 -5.41 -11.15 -28.24
N LYS A 403 -6.22 -11.82 -29.07
CA LYS A 403 -5.74 -12.84 -30.01
C LYS A 403 -4.79 -12.29 -31.07
N GLU A 404 -5.06 -11.10 -31.59
CA GLU A 404 -4.16 -10.46 -32.54
C GLU A 404 -2.84 -10.03 -31.89
N TYR A 405 -2.87 -9.56 -30.63
CA TYR A 405 -1.67 -9.26 -29.85
C TYR A 405 -0.83 -10.52 -29.63
N GLU A 406 -1.43 -11.58 -29.11
CA GLU A 406 -0.81 -12.89 -28.89
C GLU A 406 -0.13 -13.39 -30.18
N ARG A 407 -0.84 -13.35 -31.30
CA ARG A 407 -0.33 -13.79 -32.62
C ARG A 407 0.89 -12.98 -33.05
N ARG A 408 0.79 -11.65 -33.08
CA ARG A 408 1.90 -10.78 -33.53
C ARG A 408 3.10 -10.89 -32.61
N MET A 409 2.88 -10.99 -31.29
CA MET A 409 3.96 -11.05 -30.31
C MET A 409 4.68 -12.40 -30.37
N GLN A 410 3.93 -13.48 -30.58
CA GLN A 410 4.50 -14.81 -30.81
C GLN A 410 5.32 -14.87 -32.11
N GLU A 411 4.83 -14.27 -33.20
CA GLU A 411 5.58 -14.16 -34.47
C GLU A 411 6.86 -13.33 -34.31
N LEU A 412 6.84 -12.29 -33.48
CA LEU A 412 8.02 -11.50 -33.17
C LEU A 412 9.02 -12.33 -32.33
N TRP A 413 8.57 -12.98 -31.27
CA TRP A 413 9.41 -13.81 -30.39
C TRP A 413 10.17 -14.90 -31.15
N GLN A 414 9.53 -15.51 -32.15
CA GLN A 414 10.15 -16.54 -33.01
C GLN A 414 11.22 -15.98 -33.95
N LYS A 415 11.18 -14.69 -34.25
CA LYS A 415 12.12 -13.99 -35.15
C LYS A 415 13.24 -13.28 -34.39
N LEU A 416 13.24 -13.34 -33.06
CA LEU A 416 14.36 -12.82 -32.27
C LEU A 416 15.57 -13.74 -32.48
N ASP A 417 16.66 -13.15 -32.99
CA ASP A 417 17.96 -13.80 -33.20
C ASP A 417 18.80 -13.87 -31.92
#